data_AF-A0A455U0L4-F1
#
_entry.id   AF-A0A455U0L4-F1
#
_cell.length_a   1.000
_cell.length_b   1.000
_cell.length_c   1.000
_cell.angle_alpha   90.00
_cell.angle_beta   90.00
_cell.angle_gamma   90.00
#
_symmetry.space_group_name_H-M   'P 1'
#
loop_
_entity.id
_entity.type
_entity.pdbx_description
1 polymer ?
#
loop_
_entity_poly.entity_id
_entity_poly.type
_entity_poly.pdbx_seq_one_letter_code
_entity_poly.pdbx_strand_id
1 'polypeptide(L)'
;MVEKFAGYGFNKSHSAAYALVSYQTAWLKAHYPGPFMAAVMSTEMDNLDKVVPLIEECRNLKLTVTPPDVNVGGYKFTVDTDARVVYGLGAIRGVGEGPIGAIVEARQADGPFKDIFDFCRRIDPKRMNKRTLEALIRSGALDTIGPNRAVLFAAMEDALKAAAQNHTNQNLGMLDMFGDAFTESDDSDNNVYAEYINAREWTDRERLSGRKIPWGFT
;
A
#
# COMPACT_ATOMS: atom_id res chain seq x y z
N MET A 1 5.14 -51.87 29.90
CA MET A 1 5.95 -50.72 29.42
C MET A 1 5.45 -50.24 28.06
N VAL A 2 5.29 -51.13 27.06
CA VAL A 2 4.73 -50.81 25.72
C VAL A 2 3.31 -50.21 25.77
N GLU A 3 2.41 -50.74 26.61
CA GLU A 3 1.03 -50.21 26.76
C GLU A 3 0.95 -48.74 27.18
N LYS A 4 1.85 -48.28 28.07
CA LYS A 4 1.88 -46.87 28.49
C LYS A 4 2.40 -45.94 27.38
N PHE A 5 3.24 -46.44 26.47
CA PHE A 5 3.75 -45.69 25.32
C PHE A 5 2.82 -45.76 24.09
N ALA A 6 2.00 -46.80 23.98
CA ALA A 6 1.05 -46.95 22.88
C ALA A 6 -0.03 -45.86 22.87
N GLY A 7 -0.45 -45.37 24.05
CA GLY A 7 -1.38 -44.24 24.17
C GLY A 7 -0.84 -42.89 23.70
N TYR A 8 0.49 -42.73 23.61
CA TYR A 8 1.16 -41.52 23.09
C TYR A 8 1.95 -41.79 21.79
N GLY A 9 1.81 -42.99 21.22
CA GLY A 9 2.50 -43.39 20.01
C GLY A 9 1.93 -42.65 18.80
N PHE A 10 2.77 -41.86 18.13
CA PHE A 10 2.35 -41.07 16.97
C PHE A 10 2.74 -41.76 15.66
N ASN A 11 1.94 -41.55 14.62
CA ASN A 11 2.20 -42.13 13.31
C ASN A 11 3.47 -41.53 12.68
N LYS A 12 4.50 -42.38 12.48
CA LYS A 12 5.80 -41.98 11.96
C LYS A 12 5.74 -41.42 10.53
N SER A 13 4.93 -42.01 9.63
CA SER A 13 4.86 -41.52 8.24
C SER A 13 4.18 -40.14 8.18
N HIS A 14 3.14 -39.93 8.99
CA HIS A 14 2.51 -38.62 9.13
C HIS A 14 3.48 -37.58 9.71
N SER A 15 4.19 -37.91 10.79
CA SER A 15 5.19 -37.01 11.39
C SER A 15 6.30 -36.63 10.42
N ALA A 16 6.84 -37.63 9.70
CA ALA A 16 7.96 -37.40 8.77
C ALA A 16 7.55 -36.45 7.63
N ALA A 17 6.33 -36.56 7.12
CA ALA A 17 5.83 -35.68 6.06
C ALA A 17 5.72 -34.21 6.53
N TYR A 18 5.15 -33.95 7.71
CA TYR A 18 5.09 -32.58 8.25
C TYR A 18 6.45 -32.05 8.66
N ALA A 19 7.33 -32.89 9.22
CA ALA A 19 8.69 -32.50 9.57
C ALA A 19 9.48 -32.01 8.35
N LEU A 20 9.27 -32.62 7.17
CA LEU A 20 9.88 -32.16 5.93
C LEU A 20 9.42 -30.75 5.55
N VAL A 21 8.13 -30.47 5.64
CA VAL A 21 7.58 -29.12 5.36
C VAL A 21 8.12 -28.10 6.35
N SER A 22 8.16 -28.43 7.65
CA SER A 22 8.74 -27.56 8.67
C SER A 22 10.23 -27.29 8.44
N TYR A 23 10.99 -28.29 7.98
CA TYR A 23 12.39 -28.11 7.62
C TYR A 23 12.54 -27.19 6.41
N GLN A 24 11.72 -27.37 5.37
CA GLN A 24 11.74 -26.53 4.17
C GLN A 24 11.42 -25.06 4.48
N THR A 25 10.41 -24.80 5.32
CA THR A 25 10.07 -23.43 5.73
C THR A 25 11.17 -22.80 6.58
N ALA A 26 11.76 -23.56 7.51
CA ALA A 26 12.91 -23.09 8.30
C ALA A 26 14.13 -22.79 7.42
N TRP A 27 14.42 -23.63 6.42
CA TRP A 27 15.50 -23.43 5.47
C TRP A 27 15.30 -22.16 4.63
N LEU A 28 14.09 -21.95 4.09
CA LEU A 28 13.76 -20.73 3.35
C LEU A 28 13.87 -19.48 4.22
N LYS A 29 13.40 -19.54 5.47
CA LYS A 29 13.53 -18.43 6.43
C LYS A 29 14.99 -18.11 6.75
N ALA A 30 15.85 -19.12 6.84
CA ALA A 30 17.27 -18.93 7.15
C ALA A 30 18.08 -18.37 5.96
N HIS A 31 17.80 -18.82 4.74
CA HIS A 31 18.59 -18.44 3.55
C HIS A 31 17.98 -17.30 2.72
N TYR A 32 16.66 -17.14 2.73
CA TYR A 32 15.93 -16.11 1.97
C TYR A 32 14.89 -15.40 2.86
N PRO A 33 15.30 -14.76 3.97
CA PRO A 33 14.39 -14.20 4.96
C PRO A 33 13.47 -13.12 4.37
N GLY A 34 13.96 -12.26 3.48
CA GLY A 34 13.15 -11.21 2.84
C GLY A 34 11.97 -11.77 2.02
N PRO A 35 12.25 -12.57 0.96
CA PRO A 35 11.19 -13.18 0.15
C PRO A 35 10.27 -14.11 0.95
N PHE A 36 10.82 -14.84 1.91
CA PHE A 36 10.03 -15.70 2.80
C PHE A 36 9.04 -14.88 3.62
N MET A 37 9.49 -13.81 4.29
CA MET A 37 8.60 -12.97 5.08
C MET A 37 7.57 -12.23 4.23
N ALA A 38 7.94 -11.75 3.03
CA ALA A 38 7.00 -11.16 2.09
C ALA A 38 5.90 -12.16 1.66
N ALA A 39 6.27 -13.42 1.40
CA ALA A 39 5.31 -14.47 1.07
C ALA A 39 4.36 -14.77 2.25
N VAL A 40 4.90 -14.94 3.47
CA VAL A 40 4.10 -15.21 4.68
C VAL A 40 3.14 -14.05 4.96
N MET A 41 3.60 -12.81 4.90
CA MET A 41 2.74 -11.63 5.09
C MET A 41 1.64 -11.53 4.01
N SER A 42 1.96 -11.92 2.77
CA SER A 42 0.97 -11.94 1.68
C SER A 42 -0.11 -13.01 1.87
N THR A 43 0.19 -14.12 2.56
CA THR A 43 -0.83 -15.15 2.88
C THR A 43 -1.76 -14.74 4.00
N GLU A 44 -1.33 -13.85 4.89
CA GLU A 44 -2.08 -13.41 6.06
C GLU A 44 -2.62 -11.97 5.89
N MET A 45 -2.58 -11.41 4.67
CA MET A 45 -2.95 -10.02 4.39
C MET A 45 -4.41 -9.68 4.72
N ASP A 46 -5.30 -10.67 4.66
CA ASP A 46 -6.72 -10.52 5.02
C ASP A 46 -6.91 -10.33 6.53
N ASN A 47 -5.97 -10.81 7.34
CA ASN A 47 -6.00 -10.71 8.79
C ASN A 47 -4.91 -9.76 9.31
N LEU A 48 -5.23 -8.47 9.34
CA LEU A 48 -4.31 -7.41 9.77
C LEU A 48 -3.76 -7.63 11.19
N ASP A 49 -4.50 -8.28 12.08
CA ASP A 49 -4.05 -8.52 13.44
C ASP A 49 -2.91 -9.57 13.49
N LYS A 50 -2.79 -10.42 12.46
CA LYS A 50 -1.65 -11.32 12.25
C LYS A 50 -0.49 -10.66 11.49
N VAL A 51 -0.75 -9.64 10.66
CA VAL A 51 0.31 -8.94 9.93
C VAL A 51 1.21 -8.15 10.88
N VAL A 52 0.66 -7.55 11.94
CA VAL A 52 1.42 -6.78 12.95
C VAL A 52 2.59 -7.57 13.55
N PRO A 53 2.39 -8.77 14.15
CA PRO A 53 3.50 -9.54 14.71
C PRO A 53 4.49 -10.03 13.64
N LEU A 54 4.06 -10.24 12.39
CA LEU A 54 4.96 -10.58 11.29
C LEU A 54 5.90 -9.43 10.91
N ILE A 55 5.43 -8.18 11.02
CA ILE A 55 6.27 -6.99 10.83
C ILE A 55 7.30 -6.87 11.97
N GLU A 56 6.91 -7.16 13.22
CA GLU A 56 7.85 -7.20 14.34
C GLU A 56 8.91 -8.31 14.15
N GLU A 57 8.51 -9.46 13.64
CA GLU A 57 9.44 -10.53 13.30
C GLU A 57 10.41 -10.13 12.18
N CYS A 58 9.95 -9.36 11.18
CA CYS A 58 10.86 -8.78 10.18
C CYS A 58 11.92 -7.91 10.84
N ARG A 59 11.54 -7.08 11.83
CA ARG A 59 12.50 -6.25 12.60
C ARG A 59 13.48 -7.10 13.40
N ASN A 60 13.02 -8.19 14.03
CA ASN A 60 13.88 -9.15 14.75
C ASN A 60 14.91 -9.81 13.82
N LEU A 61 14.50 -10.11 12.58
CA LEU A 61 15.36 -10.64 11.52
C LEU A 61 16.23 -9.57 10.85
N LYS A 62 16.20 -8.32 11.34
CA LYS A 62 16.92 -7.16 10.78
C LYS A 62 16.55 -6.87 9.32
N LEU A 63 15.32 -7.20 8.94
CA LEU A 63 14.75 -6.85 7.65
C LEU A 63 14.08 -5.48 7.74
N THR A 64 14.32 -4.64 6.74
CA THR A 64 13.64 -3.36 6.59
C THR A 64 12.32 -3.56 5.87
N VAL A 65 11.22 -3.13 6.50
CA VAL A 65 9.89 -3.08 5.86
C VAL A 65 9.60 -1.63 5.47
N THR A 66 9.32 -1.38 4.20
CA THR A 66 9.00 -0.03 3.73
C THR A 66 7.60 0.37 4.21
N PRO A 67 7.30 1.67 4.35
CA PRO A 67 5.92 2.11 4.46
C PRO A 67 5.12 1.76 3.19
N PRO A 68 3.77 1.76 3.26
CA PRO A 68 2.94 1.70 2.06
C PRO A 68 3.23 2.91 1.16
N ASP A 69 3.29 2.67 -0.15
CA ASP A 69 3.50 3.70 -1.17
C ASP A 69 2.79 3.29 -2.47
N VAL A 70 1.98 4.18 -3.06
CA VAL A 70 1.29 3.92 -4.33
C VAL A 70 2.24 3.84 -5.53
N ASN A 71 3.43 4.42 -5.45
CA ASN A 71 4.41 4.39 -6.52
C ASN A 71 5.27 3.11 -6.53
N VAL A 72 5.27 2.35 -5.43
CA VAL A 72 6.10 1.13 -5.30
C VAL A 72 5.24 -0.10 -4.99
N GLY A 73 4.31 0.01 -4.05
CA GLY A 73 3.51 -1.12 -3.54
C GLY A 73 2.58 -1.73 -4.57
N GLY A 74 2.41 -3.05 -4.52
CA GLY A 74 1.39 -3.81 -5.26
C GLY A 74 0.27 -4.30 -4.35
N TYR A 75 -0.52 -5.26 -4.80
CA TYR A 75 -1.55 -5.89 -3.95
C TYR A 75 -0.92 -6.69 -2.79
N LYS A 76 0.01 -7.58 -3.11
CA LYS A 76 0.75 -8.42 -2.16
C LYS A 76 2.03 -7.73 -1.68
N PHE A 77 2.59 -8.23 -0.58
CA PHE A 77 3.93 -7.83 -0.14
C PHE A 77 4.97 -8.38 -1.14
N THR A 78 5.97 -7.57 -1.45
CA THR A 78 7.04 -7.93 -2.38
C THR A 78 8.39 -7.61 -1.76
N VAL A 79 9.48 -7.91 -2.48
CA VAL A 79 10.83 -7.58 -2.07
C VAL A 79 11.46 -6.72 -3.15
N ASP A 80 12.06 -5.61 -2.73
CA ASP A 80 12.80 -4.70 -3.61
C ASP A 80 14.22 -5.23 -3.87
N THR A 81 14.90 -4.65 -4.86
CA THR A 81 16.31 -4.87 -5.21
C THR A 81 17.26 -4.73 -4.01
N ASP A 82 16.96 -3.83 -3.07
CA ASP A 82 17.69 -3.63 -1.82
C ASP A 82 17.36 -4.67 -0.72
N ALA A 83 16.69 -5.77 -1.07
CA ALA A 83 16.22 -6.82 -0.15
C ALA A 83 15.26 -6.34 0.96
N ARG A 84 14.63 -5.17 0.76
CA ARG A 84 13.62 -4.60 1.66
C ARG A 84 12.25 -5.22 1.36
N VAL A 85 11.47 -5.46 2.40
CA VAL A 85 10.09 -5.94 2.21
C VAL A 85 9.19 -4.75 1.91
N VAL A 86 8.64 -4.71 0.71
CA VAL A 86 7.73 -3.67 0.26
C VAL A 86 6.33 -3.97 0.76
N TYR A 87 5.71 -2.98 1.38
CA TYR A 87 4.37 -3.10 1.94
C TYR A 87 3.33 -3.29 0.82
N GLY A 88 2.53 -4.36 0.93
CA GLY A 88 1.41 -4.60 0.03
C GLY A 88 0.24 -3.67 0.35
N LEU A 89 -0.25 -2.92 -0.64
CA LEU A 89 -1.41 -2.03 -0.50
C LEU A 89 -2.68 -2.78 -0.09
N GLY A 90 -2.76 -4.10 -0.35
CA GLY A 90 -3.88 -4.93 0.08
C GLY A 90 -3.94 -5.14 1.59
N ALA A 91 -2.84 -4.90 2.31
CA ALA A 91 -2.83 -4.90 3.77
C ALA A 91 -3.24 -3.54 4.38
N ILE A 92 -3.90 -2.67 3.60
CA ILE A 92 -4.50 -1.41 4.08
C ILE A 92 -6.00 -1.63 4.29
N ARG A 93 -6.46 -1.41 5.53
CA ARG A 93 -7.87 -1.60 5.89
C ARG A 93 -8.77 -0.70 5.07
N GLY A 94 -9.73 -1.29 4.35
CA GLY A 94 -10.72 -0.57 3.56
C GLY A 94 -10.29 -0.31 2.11
N VAL A 95 -9.13 -0.82 1.69
CA VAL A 95 -8.69 -0.83 0.29
C VAL A 95 -8.85 -2.25 -0.25
N GLY A 96 -9.69 -2.43 -1.26
CA GLY A 96 -9.90 -3.74 -1.90
C GLY A 96 -8.96 -3.99 -3.08
N GLU A 97 -8.97 -5.22 -3.59
CA GLU A 97 -8.18 -5.61 -4.77
C GLU A 97 -8.52 -4.79 -6.02
N GLY A 98 -9.80 -4.48 -6.23
CA GLY A 98 -10.28 -3.68 -7.37
C GLY A 98 -9.60 -2.31 -7.50
N PRO A 99 -9.66 -1.45 -6.48
CA PRO A 99 -8.94 -0.17 -6.46
C PRO A 99 -7.42 -0.31 -6.63
N ILE A 100 -6.80 -1.33 -6.00
CA ILE A 100 -5.34 -1.52 -6.08
C ILE A 100 -4.93 -1.93 -7.49
N GLY A 101 -5.69 -2.82 -8.13
CA GLY A 101 -5.48 -3.16 -9.54
C GLY A 101 -5.50 -1.90 -10.43
N ALA A 102 -6.45 -0.99 -10.20
CA ALA A 102 -6.53 0.25 -10.96
C ALA A 102 -5.31 1.17 -10.74
N ILE A 103 -4.79 1.23 -9.50
CA ILE A 103 -3.58 1.98 -9.16
C ILE A 103 -2.37 1.40 -9.92
N VAL A 104 -2.21 0.07 -9.90
CA VAL A 104 -1.08 -0.59 -10.58
C VAL A 104 -1.19 -0.47 -12.09
N GLU A 105 -2.39 -0.63 -12.66
CA GLU A 105 -2.66 -0.46 -14.10
C GLU A 105 -2.31 0.97 -14.55
N ALA A 106 -2.81 2.00 -13.86
CA ALA A 106 -2.52 3.41 -14.16
C ALA A 106 -1.02 3.72 -14.05
N ARG A 107 -0.34 3.16 -13.03
CA ARG A 107 1.11 3.33 -12.84
C ARG A 107 1.92 2.66 -13.95
N GLN A 108 1.48 1.50 -14.44
CA GLN A 108 2.15 0.79 -15.53
C GLN A 108 1.96 1.48 -16.88
N ALA A 109 0.81 2.13 -17.10
CA ALA A 109 0.53 2.87 -18.33
C ALA A 109 1.28 4.20 -18.40
N ASP A 110 1.21 5.02 -17.35
CA ASP A 110 1.63 6.43 -17.39
C ASP A 110 2.82 6.74 -16.45
N GLY A 111 3.42 5.73 -15.83
CA GLY A 111 4.52 5.89 -14.88
C GLY A 111 4.09 6.33 -13.47
N PRO A 112 5.03 6.80 -12.61
CA PRO A 112 4.74 7.16 -11.24
C PRO A 112 3.81 8.38 -11.13
N PHE A 113 2.98 8.38 -10.09
CA PHE A 113 2.10 9.48 -9.75
C PHE A 113 2.90 10.65 -9.19
N LYS A 114 2.59 11.86 -9.66
CA LYS A 114 3.26 13.10 -9.22
C LYS A 114 2.62 13.71 -7.98
N ASP A 115 1.29 13.78 -7.97
CA ASP A 115 0.49 14.41 -6.93
C ASP A 115 -0.90 13.74 -6.84
N ILE A 116 -1.71 14.19 -5.87
CA ILE A 116 -3.05 13.61 -5.63
C ILE A 116 -4.05 13.89 -6.76
N PHE A 117 -3.90 14.99 -7.50
CA PHE A 117 -4.77 15.33 -8.63
C PHE A 117 -4.45 14.46 -9.83
N ASP A 118 -3.17 14.25 -10.12
CA ASP A 118 -2.70 13.31 -11.14
C ASP A 118 -3.12 11.87 -10.80
N PHE A 119 -3.03 11.48 -9.52
CA PHE A 119 -3.52 10.19 -9.03
C PHE A 119 -5.03 10.02 -9.28
N CYS A 120 -5.85 11.00 -8.90
CA CYS A 120 -7.30 10.93 -9.09
C CYS A 120 -7.70 10.99 -10.56
N ARG A 121 -6.97 11.75 -11.40
CA ARG A 121 -7.25 11.90 -12.83
C ARG A 121 -6.97 10.64 -13.64
N ARG A 122 -5.95 9.86 -13.26
CA ARG A 122 -5.56 8.65 -13.99
C ARG A 122 -6.40 7.42 -13.61
N ILE A 123 -6.99 7.41 -12.42
CA ILE A 123 -7.71 6.24 -11.92
C ILE A 123 -9.21 6.41 -12.15
N ASP A 124 -9.83 5.39 -12.76
CA ASP A 124 -11.28 5.38 -13.01
C ASP A 124 -12.08 5.64 -11.71
N PRO A 125 -12.91 6.70 -11.67
CA PRO A 125 -13.79 7.02 -10.55
C PRO A 125 -14.75 5.89 -10.16
N LYS A 126 -15.03 4.95 -11.07
CA LYS A 126 -15.85 3.76 -10.75
C LYS A 126 -15.11 2.74 -9.89
N ARG A 127 -13.78 2.67 -10.00
CA ARG A 127 -12.93 1.73 -9.26
C ARG A 127 -12.38 2.32 -7.97
N MET A 128 -12.45 3.64 -7.79
CA MET A 128 -11.99 4.33 -6.60
C MET A 128 -13.14 5.09 -5.90
N ASN A 129 -13.29 4.87 -4.60
CA ASN A 129 -14.25 5.61 -3.80
C ASN A 129 -13.53 6.52 -2.78
N LYS A 130 -14.25 7.51 -2.25
CA LYS A 130 -13.72 8.45 -1.24
C LYS A 130 -13.13 7.73 -0.02
N ARG A 131 -13.79 6.68 0.46
CA ARG A 131 -13.34 5.90 1.63
C ARG A 131 -12.00 5.20 1.40
N THR A 132 -11.75 4.69 0.19
CA THR A 132 -10.48 4.09 -0.21
C THR A 132 -9.39 5.15 -0.22
N LEU A 133 -9.67 6.32 -0.79
CA LEU A 133 -8.71 7.43 -0.84
C LEU A 133 -8.36 7.93 0.56
N GLU A 134 -9.35 8.08 1.45
CA GLU A 134 -9.12 8.40 2.86
C GLU A 134 -8.25 7.36 3.56
N ALA A 135 -8.47 6.07 3.29
CA ALA A 135 -7.66 4.99 3.86
C ALA A 135 -6.21 5.02 3.34
N LEU A 136 -5.99 5.34 2.07
CA LEU A 136 -4.65 5.51 1.48
C LEU A 136 -3.90 6.69 2.11
N ILE A 137 -4.56 7.84 2.29
CA ILE A 137 -3.96 9.02 2.95
C ILE A 137 -3.63 8.71 4.42
N ARG A 138 -4.56 8.11 5.16
CA ARG A 138 -4.37 7.79 6.59
C ARG A 138 -3.29 6.75 6.83
N SER A 139 -3.17 5.75 5.95
CA SER A 139 -2.13 4.73 6.03
C SER A 139 -0.74 5.28 5.65
N GLY A 140 -0.69 6.27 4.78
CA GLY A 140 0.56 6.86 4.29
C GLY A 140 0.98 6.46 2.90
N ALA A 141 0.11 5.76 2.18
CA ALA A 141 0.39 5.31 0.82
C ALA A 141 0.68 6.48 -0.14
N LEU A 142 0.25 7.70 0.20
CA LEU A 142 0.43 8.91 -0.60
C LEU A 142 1.47 9.88 0.01
N ASP A 143 2.24 9.46 1.02
CA ASP A 143 3.23 10.33 1.68
C ASP A 143 4.36 10.78 0.73
N THR A 144 4.60 10.07 -0.38
CA THR A 144 5.65 10.37 -1.37
C THR A 144 5.23 11.39 -2.42
N ILE A 145 3.93 11.62 -2.61
CA ILE A 145 3.38 12.47 -3.68
C ILE A 145 2.80 13.79 -3.15
N GLY A 146 2.83 14.02 -1.83
CA GLY A 146 2.27 15.21 -1.23
C GLY A 146 3.12 15.73 -0.07
N PRO A 147 3.00 17.03 0.25
CA PRO A 147 3.85 17.66 1.27
C PRO A 147 3.50 17.18 2.69
N ASN A 148 2.20 17.04 2.99
CA ASN A 148 1.72 16.58 4.28
C ASN A 148 0.36 15.88 4.11
N ARG A 149 0.09 14.86 4.93
CA ARG A 149 -1.19 14.15 4.98
C ARG A 149 -2.38 15.05 5.25
N ALA A 150 -2.21 16.07 6.09
CA ALA A 150 -3.27 17.04 6.37
C ALA A 150 -3.68 17.81 5.11
N VAL A 151 -2.68 18.24 4.35
CA VAL A 151 -2.84 18.94 3.07
C VAL A 151 -3.47 18.02 2.03
N LEU A 152 -2.99 16.77 1.92
CA LEU A 152 -3.58 15.75 1.05
C LEU A 152 -5.04 15.46 1.40
N PHE A 153 -5.37 15.38 2.69
CA PHE A 153 -6.73 15.14 3.15
C PHE A 153 -7.66 16.32 2.85
N ALA A 154 -7.18 17.55 2.96
CA ALA A 154 -7.93 18.75 2.60
C ALA A 154 -8.17 18.85 1.09
N ALA A 155 -7.13 18.58 0.28
CA ALA A 155 -7.21 18.62 -1.19
C ALA A 155 -8.00 17.43 -1.81
N MET A 156 -8.25 16.38 -1.02
CA MET A 156 -8.86 15.13 -1.49
C MET A 156 -10.22 15.34 -2.18
N GLU A 157 -11.09 16.16 -1.60
CA GLU A 157 -12.44 16.34 -2.15
C GLU A 157 -12.42 17.06 -3.50
N ASP A 158 -11.56 18.06 -3.64
CA ASP A 158 -11.46 18.84 -4.86
C ASP A 158 -10.70 18.09 -5.95
N ALA A 159 -9.70 17.26 -5.58
CA ALA A 159 -9.07 16.32 -6.50
C ALA A 159 -10.07 15.31 -7.09
N LEU A 160 -10.97 14.76 -6.27
CA LEU A 160 -12.02 13.84 -6.74
C LEU A 160 -13.03 14.55 -7.67
N LYS A 161 -13.44 15.79 -7.35
CA LYS A 161 -14.34 16.58 -8.20
C LYS A 161 -13.69 16.91 -9.55
N ALA A 162 -12.43 17.35 -9.54
CA ALA A 162 -11.68 17.67 -10.75
C ALA A 162 -11.52 16.44 -11.65
N ALA A 163 -11.20 15.27 -11.07
CA ALA A 163 -11.13 14.01 -11.80
C ALA A 163 -12.48 13.62 -12.43
N ALA A 164 -13.58 13.72 -11.66
CA ALA A 164 -14.91 13.43 -12.17
C ALA A 164 -15.29 14.34 -13.36
N GLN A 165 -15.02 15.64 -13.25
CA GLN A 165 -15.28 16.60 -14.34
C GLN A 165 -14.45 16.27 -15.58
N ASN A 166 -13.17 15.94 -15.41
CA ASN A 166 -12.28 15.56 -16.53
C ASN A 166 -12.77 14.30 -17.23
N HIS A 167 -13.19 13.26 -16.50
CA HIS A 167 -13.75 12.06 -17.08
C HIS A 167 -15.08 12.33 -17.80
N THR A 168 -15.94 13.21 -17.27
CA THR A 168 -17.16 13.64 -17.95
C THR A 168 -16.86 14.37 -19.25
N ASN A 169 -15.92 15.31 -19.24
CA ASN A 169 -15.53 16.07 -20.44
C ASN A 169 -14.95 15.15 -21.53
N GLN A 170 -14.08 14.21 -21.16
CA GLN A 170 -13.53 13.21 -22.08
C GLN A 170 -14.61 12.28 -22.66
N ASN A 171 -15.53 11.80 -21.83
CA ASN A 171 -16.64 10.93 -22.28
C ASN A 171 -17.63 11.64 -23.21
N LEU A 172 -17.80 12.95 -23.05
CA LEU A 172 -18.65 13.77 -23.91
C LEU A 172 -17.98 14.13 -25.24
N GLY A 173 -16.74 13.67 -25.50
CA GLY A 173 -16.01 14.00 -26.72
C GLY A 173 -15.65 15.49 -26.81
N MET A 174 -15.80 16.24 -25.72
CA MET A 174 -15.17 17.55 -25.56
C MET A 174 -13.69 17.31 -25.32
N LEU A 175 -12.98 16.97 -26.40
CA LEU A 175 -11.57 17.33 -26.50
C LEU A 175 -11.51 18.83 -26.29
N ASP A 176 -10.67 19.24 -25.35
CA ASP A 176 -10.45 20.62 -24.99
C ASP A 176 -9.96 21.38 -26.23
N MET A 177 -10.89 21.89 -27.04
CA MET A 177 -10.64 22.64 -28.26
C MET A 177 -10.04 24.03 -27.95
N PHE A 178 -9.81 24.31 -26.65
CA PHE A 178 -9.08 25.46 -26.12
C PHE A 178 -7.90 25.07 -25.20
N GLY A 179 -7.62 23.77 -24.99
CA GLY A 179 -6.61 23.29 -24.06
C GLY A 179 -5.17 23.35 -24.57
N ASP A 180 -5.02 23.44 -25.89
CA ASP A 180 -3.73 23.62 -26.57
C ASP A 180 -3.38 25.12 -26.74
N ALA A 181 -4.29 26.03 -26.40
CA ALA A 181 -4.06 27.47 -26.43
C ALA A 181 -3.57 28.04 -25.07
N PHE A 182 -3.42 27.20 -24.05
CA PHE A 182 -2.93 27.57 -22.71
C PHE A 182 -1.82 26.66 -22.17
N THR A 183 -1.23 25.81 -23.01
CA THR A 183 -0.12 24.92 -22.61
C THR A 183 1.21 25.34 -23.24
N GLU A 184 1.52 26.64 -23.14
CA GLU A 184 2.91 27.14 -23.15
C GLU A 184 3.09 28.23 -22.08
N SER A 185 2.77 27.90 -20.83
CA SER A 185 3.53 28.45 -19.71
C SER A 185 4.19 27.31 -18.95
N ASP A 186 5.52 27.28 -19.04
CA ASP A 186 6.45 26.58 -18.15
C ASP A 186 6.27 27.07 -16.69
N ASP A 187 5.09 26.88 -16.09
CA ASP A 187 4.88 27.13 -14.67
C ASP A 187 5.27 25.88 -13.88
N SER A 188 6.58 25.70 -13.78
CA SER A 188 7.22 24.84 -12.77
C SER A 188 6.95 25.29 -11.31
N ASP A 189 6.10 26.29 -11.11
CA ASP A 189 5.82 26.92 -9.81
C ASP A 189 4.32 27.04 -9.46
N ASN A 190 3.41 26.40 -10.21
CA ASN A 190 2.00 26.36 -9.81
C ASN A 190 1.80 25.27 -8.76
N ASN A 191 2.07 25.60 -7.50
CA ASN A 191 1.89 24.68 -6.38
C ASN A 191 0.41 24.29 -6.27
N VAL A 192 0.07 23.09 -6.74
CA VAL A 192 -1.29 22.53 -6.72
C VAL A 192 -1.89 22.50 -5.30
N TYR A 193 -1.04 22.59 -4.27
CA TYR A 193 -1.43 22.63 -2.88
C TYR A 193 -1.54 24.04 -2.29
N ALA A 194 -1.31 25.12 -3.04
CA ALA A 194 -1.25 26.50 -2.54
C ALA A 194 -2.43 26.89 -1.64
N GLU A 195 -3.64 26.45 -1.99
CA GLU A 195 -4.87 26.72 -1.23
C GLU A 195 -4.98 25.91 0.08
N TYR A 196 -4.22 24.81 0.19
CA TYR A 196 -4.31 23.82 1.27
C TYR A 196 -3.10 23.82 2.20
N ILE A 197 -2.03 24.57 1.89
CA ILE A 197 -0.79 24.64 2.70
C ILE A 197 -1.05 25.06 4.15
N ASN A 198 -2.07 25.90 4.38
CA ASN A 198 -2.45 26.35 5.72
C ASN A 198 -3.32 25.36 6.49
N ALA A 199 -3.53 24.14 5.96
CA ALA A 199 -4.26 23.10 6.68
C ALA A 199 -3.57 22.78 8.00
N ARG A 200 -4.35 22.68 9.07
CA ARG A 200 -3.85 22.29 10.39
C ARG A 200 -3.16 20.92 10.29
N GLU A 201 -1.89 20.88 10.65
CA GLU A 201 -1.15 19.62 10.71
C GLU A 201 -1.79 18.64 11.70
N TRP A 202 -1.76 17.35 11.34
CA TRP A 202 -2.24 16.31 12.22
C TRP A 202 -1.29 16.13 13.39
N THR A 203 -1.86 16.01 14.59
CA THR A 203 -1.09 15.61 15.77
C THR A 203 -0.55 14.20 15.60
N ASP A 204 0.55 13.86 16.30
CA ASP A 204 1.11 12.50 16.26
C ASP A 204 0.09 11.43 16.62
N ARG A 205 -0.81 11.74 17.56
CA ARG A 205 -1.92 10.85 17.94
C ARG A 205 -2.89 10.62 16.78
N GLU A 206 -3.24 11.65 16.01
CA GLU A 206 -4.11 11.53 14.84
C GLU A 206 -3.40 10.77 13.71
N ARG A 207 -2.11 11.02 13.52
CA ARG A 207 -1.28 10.35 12.51
C ARG A 207 -1.12 8.86 12.80
N LEU A 208 -0.90 8.51 14.07
CA LEU A 208 -0.82 7.13 14.55
C LEU A 208 -2.21 6.45 14.58
N SER A 209 -3.30 7.18 14.84
CA SER A 209 -4.65 6.61 14.80
C SER A 209 -5.04 6.06 13.42
N GLY A 210 -4.51 6.67 12.35
CA GLY A 210 -4.67 6.19 10.97
C GLY A 210 -3.80 4.96 10.66
N ARG A 211 -2.76 4.70 11.45
CA ARG A 211 -1.83 3.58 11.30
C ARG A 211 -2.15 2.54 12.37
N LYS A 212 -2.94 1.51 12.03
CA LYS A 212 -3.16 0.35 12.93
C LYS A 212 -1.84 -0.35 13.32
N ILE A 213 -0.79 -0.16 12.51
CA ILE A 213 0.58 -0.64 12.78
C ILE A 213 1.40 0.53 13.33
N PRO A 214 1.92 0.45 14.56
CA PRO A 214 2.87 1.43 15.07
C PRO A 214 4.18 1.30 14.30
N TRP A 215 4.36 2.21 13.34
CA TRP A 215 5.65 2.45 12.72
C TRP A 215 6.48 3.28 13.70
N GLY A 216 7.27 2.60 14.52
CA GLY A 216 8.30 3.25 15.34
C GLY A 216 9.44 3.68 14.44
N PHE A 217 9.41 4.94 13.98
CA PHE A 217 10.60 5.62 13.52
C PHE A 217 11.09 6.49 14.69
N THR A 218 12.22 6.09 15.25
CA THR A 218 13.18 6.90 16.01
C THR A 218 14.54 6.57 15.45
#